data_AF-A0A928VZ35-F1
#
_entry.id   AF-A0A928VZ35-F1
#
_cell.length_a   1.000
_cell.length_b   1.000
_cell.length_c   1.000
_cell.angle_alpha   90.00
_cell.angle_beta   90.00
_cell.angle_gamma   90.00
#
_symmetry.space_group_name_H-M   'P 1'
#
loop_
_entity.id
_entity.type
_entity.pdbx_description
1 polymer ?
#
loop_
_entity_poly.entity_id
_entity_poly.type
_entity_poly.pdbx_seq_one_letter_code
_entity_poly.pdbx_strand_id
1 'polypeptide(L)'
;VQAIAAPENSNFQAGQQVREAVRAIPRERDLIVALDSTLERIERVDATSAFSAIRNVSTAVVGEPADCLFGKVRRANLAQMPDADLPTLPDRGGYGLYSLGHEPIPSSLSEGDEAIKTAVHRLIPQLETLRADKLLSLSDNEGSSGLGIKVTLALVEPENRILLEKQTRRAKSSSSAAVVSSTIDRPVESGIVAVPAGGRIQYRLQNFSNRPVYFILFGLDSSGRAIAFNLVSLNASLTQTGQHLSIDPGQTLMLPFPSESWKVSPLSGLTKTQIICSYSPFETTLAALSETLPSKTLNLQVLPKPLTIAQAILEDLHRASLPTTQDLGLPKDIFALDVNLWATLSLMYRAVESNGESGMG
;
A
#
# COMPACT_ATOMS: atom_id res chain seq x y z
N VAL A 1 -6.75 15.01 7.66
CA VAL A 1 -7.52 14.41 8.78
C VAL A 1 -8.28 15.56 9.41
N GLN A 2 -9.61 15.58 9.31
CA GLN A 2 -10.41 16.56 10.04
C GLN A 2 -10.54 16.07 11.49
N ALA A 3 -10.30 16.96 12.45
CA ALA A 3 -10.53 16.65 13.85
C ALA A 3 -12.03 16.70 14.12
N ILE A 4 -12.59 15.59 14.61
CA ILE A 4 -13.96 15.57 15.12
C ILE A 4 -13.92 16.17 16.52
N ALA A 5 -14.74 17.19 16.78
CA ALA A 5 -14.86 17.80 18.10
C ALA A 5 -15.37 16.76 19.11
N ALA A 6 -14.80 16.78 20.32
CA ALA A 6 -15.32 15.97 21.42
C ALA A 6 -16.78 16.37 21.73
N PRO A 7 -17.63 15.43 22.20
CA PRO A 7 -19.00 15.76 22.55
C PRO A 7 -19.04 16.91 23.58
N GLU A 8 -20.02 17.80 23.46
CA GLU A 8 -20.12 19.11 24.15
C GLU A 8 -20.08 19.06 25.69
N ASN A 9 -20.09 17.88 26.31
CA ASN A 9 -20.01 17.66 27.76
C ASN A 9 -18.70 17.00 28.23
N SER A 10 -17.66 17.02 27.41
CA SER A 10 -16.38 16.39 27.76
C SER A 10 -15.51 17.34 28.60
N ASN A 11 -15.65 17.28 29.93
CA ASN A 11 -14.75 17.97 30.86
C ASN A 11 -13.36 17.30 30.85
N PHE A 12 -12.50 17.70 29.93
CA PHE A 12 -11.10 17.26 29.93
C PHE A 12 -10.28 18.05 30.94
N GLN A 13 -9.52 17.35 31.78
CA GLN A 13 -8.57 17.99 32.68
C GLN A 13 -7.17 18.05 32.05
N ALA A 14 -6.43 19.12 32.31
CA ALA A 14 -5.03 19.22 31.90
C ALA A 14 -4.24 18.03 32.50
N GLY A 15 -3.51 17.30 31.65
CA GLY A 15 -2.79 16.08 32.03
C GLY A 15 -3.55 14.77 31.80
N GLN A 16 -4.83 14.83 31.39
CA GLN A 16 -5.60 13.64 31.01
C GLN A 16 -5.05 13.03 29.72
N GLN A 17 -4.88 11.70 29.71
CA GLN A 17 -4.49 10.98 28.50
C GLN A 17 -5.65 10.89 27.53
N VAL A 18 -5.43 11.34 26.30
CA VAL A 18 -6.38 11.19 25.19
C VAL A 18 -5.83 10.18 24.19
N ARG A 19 -6.75 9.47 23.54
CA ARG A 19 -6.43 8.55 22.44
C ARG A 19 -7.44 8.76 21.32
N GLU A 20 -7.00 8.50 20.09
CA GLU A 20 -7.90 8.40 18.96
C GLU A 20 -8.96 7.33 19.26
N ALA A 21 -10.24 7.65 18.99
CA ALA A 21 -11.35 6.72 19.15
C ALA A 21 -11.97 6.38 17.79
N VAL A 22 -12.20 7.40 16.96
CA VAL A 22 -12.75 7.26 15.62
C VAL A 22 -11.88 8.05 14.66
N ARG A 23 -11.53 7.43 13.53
CA ARG A 23 -10.84 8.08 12.42
C ARG A 23 -11.84 8.45 11.33
N ALA A 24 -11.85 9.72 10.94
CA ALA A 24 -12.56 10.20 9.76
C ALA A 24 -11.63 10.20 8.54
N ILE A 25 -11.96 9.41 7.52
CA ILE A 25 -11.26 9.37 6.24
C ILE A 25 -12.22 9.84 5.14
N PRO A 26 -11.87 10.81 4.28
CA PRO A 26 -12.75 11.22 3.19
C PRO A 26 -12.97 10.08 2.17
N ARG A 27 -14.18 9.96 1.64
CA ARG A 27 -14.53 8.92 0.64
C ARG A 27 -13.84 9.14 -0.71
N GLU A 28 -13.59 10.40 -1.04
CA GLU A 28 -12.79 10.81 -2.19
C GLU A 28 -11.62 11.65 -1.71
N ARG A 29 -10.44 11.44 -2.29
CA ARG A 29 -9.26 12.25 -2.01
C ARG A 29 -8.50 12.54 -3.28
N ASP A 30 -8.20 13.81 -3.49
CA ASP A 30 -7.47 14.25 -4.66
C ASP A 30 -6.02 13.79 -4.60
N LEU A 31 -5.48 13.39 -5.75
CA LEU A 31 -4.05 13.20 -5.97
C LEU A 31 -3.46 14.52 -6.49
N ILE A 32 -2.39 14.98 -5.85
CA ILE A 32 -1.69 16.22 -6.17
C ILE A 32 -0.41 15.85 -6.92
N VAL A 33 -0.32 16.28 -8.17
CA VAL A 33 0.81 16.02 -9.07
C VAL A 33 1.66 17.29 -9.19
N ALA A 34 2.89 17.27 -8.68
CA ALA A 34 3.85 18.33 -8.94
C ALA A 34 4.34 18.25 -10.38
N LEU A 35 4.58 19.41 -11.00
CA LEU A 35 5.21 19.49 -12.32
C LEU A 35 6.72 19.71 -12.14
N ASP A 36 7.54 18.85 -12.75
CA ASP A 36 9.00 18.98 -12.67
C ASP A 36 9.47 20.32 -13.24
N SER A 37 10.45 20.91 -12.54
CA SER A 37 11.22 22.07 -12.99
C SER A 37 11.84 21.91 -14.39
N THR A 38 12.08 20.67 -14.82
CA THR A 38 12.60 20.35 -16.16
C THR A 38 11.59 20.58 -17.30
N LEU A 39 10.30 20.74 -16.99
CA LEU A 39 9.27 21.06 -17.98
C LEU A 39 9.34 22.54 -18.38
N GLU A 40 9.25 22.78 -19.68
CA GLU A 40 9.18 24.12 -20.25
C GLU A 40 7.88 24.83 -19.86
N ARG A 41 7.84 26.15 -20.02
CA ARG A 41 6.67 26.96 -19.64
C ARG A 41 5.40 26.50 -20.35
N ILE A 42 5.47 26.20 -21.65
CA ILE A 42 4.32 25.76 -22.44
C ILE A 42 3.89 24.36 -21.98
N GLU A 43 4.86 23.47 -21.78
CA GLU A 43 4.61 22.10 -21.28
C GLU A 43 3.89 22.09 -19.93
N ARG A 44 4.26 22.97 -19.00
CA ARG A 44 3.58 23.10 -17.71
C ARG A 44 2.14 23.58 -17.83
N VAL A 45 1.88 24.51 -18.75
CA VAL A 45 0.51 25.00 -19.01
C VAL A 45 -0.35 23.89 -19.60
N ASP A 46 0.19 23.14 -20.57
CA ASP A 46 -0.51 22.00 -21.18
C ASP A 46 -0.77 20.87 -20.18
N ALA A 47 0.22 20.56 -19.32
CA ALA A 47 0.07 19.55 -18.27
C ALA A 47 -0.99 19.97 -17.25
N THR A 48 -0.97 21.22 -16.79
CA THR A 48 -1.98 21.77 -15.87
C THR A 48 -3.38 21.64 -16.47
N SER A 49 -3.54 22.04 -17.74
CA SER A 49 -4.82 21.92 -18.44
C SER A 49 -5.26 20.46 -18.59
N ALA A 50 -4.35 19.56 -18.93
CA ALA A 50 -4.67 18.13 -19.11
C ALA A 50 -5.06 17.46 -17.78
N PHE A 51 -4.32 17.70 -16.70
CA PHE A 51 -4.65 17.14 -15.39
C PHE A 51 -5.94 17.70 -14.81
N SER A 52 -6.29 18.96 -15.07
CA SER A 52 -7.55 19.56 -14.61
C SER A 52 -8.81 18.88 -15.18
N ALA A 53 -8.68 18.14 -16.28
CA ALA A 53 -9.77 17.36 -16.87
C ALA A 53 -9.98 16.00 -16.18
N ILE A 54 -9.07 15.56 -15.31
CA ILE A 54 -9.14 14.28 -14.60
C ILE A 54 -9.76 14.51 -13.22
N ARG A 55 -10.84 13.79 -12.92
CA ARG A 55 -11.51 13.89 -11.61
C ARG A 55 -10.57 13.44 -10.48
N ASN A 56 -10.59 14.21 -9.39
CA ASN A 56 -9.79 13.99 -8.18
C ASN A 56 -8.28 13.93 -8.46
N VAL A 57 -7.82 14.71 -9.44
CA VAL A 57 -6.42 14.98 -9.68
C VAL A 57 -6.25 16.49 -9.78
N SER A 58 -5.23 17.02 -9.11
CA SER A 58 -4.86 18.43 -9.13
C SER A 58 -3.36 18.54 -9.38
N THR A 59 -2.93 19.72 -9.80
CA THR A 59 -1.51 20.02 -9.98
C THR A 59 -1.05 21.01 -8.94
N ALA A 60 0.21 20.90 -8.54
CA ALA A 60 0.84 21.80 -7.59
C ALA A 60 2.08 22.46 -8.20
N VAL A 61 2.39 23.64 -7.68
CA VAL A 61 3.61 24.36 -8.06
C VAL A 61 4.81 23.73 -7.35
N VAL A 62 6.00 23.84 -7.95
CA VAL A 62 7.25 23.38 -7.34
C VAL A 62 7.41 23.99 -5.94
N GLY A 63 7.54 23.14 -4.91
CA GLY A 63 7.68 23.55 -3.51
C GLY A 63 6.41 23.41 -2.67
N GLU A 64 5.25 23.20 -3.28
CA GLU A 64 4.02 22.84 -2.59
C GLU A 64 3.97 21.33 -2.27
N PRO A 65 3.23 20.91 -1.23
CA PRO A 65 3.08 19.49 -0.91
C PRO A 65 2.35 18.77 -2.05
N ALA A 66 3.03 17.79 -2.65
CA ALA A 66 2.50 16.93 -3.70
C ALA A 66 2.59 15.45 -3.28
N ASP A 67 1.94 14.56 -4.02
CA ASP A 67 2.00 13.11 -3.80
C ASP A 67 2.96 12.42 -4.77
N CYS A 68 3.05 12.94 -6.01
CA CYS A 68 3.98 12.48 -7.03
C CYS A 68 4.40 13.63 -7.94
N LEU A 69 5.40 13.36 -8.78
CA LEU A 69 5.97 14.31 -9.72
C LEU A 69 5.75 13.83 -11.16
N PHE A 70 5.36 14.73 -12.05
CA PHE A 70 5.28 14.51 -13.49
C PHE A 70 6.44 15.20 -14.21
N GLY A 71 7.16 14.48 -15.06
CA GLY A 71 8.35 15.00 -15.73
C GLY A 71 8.76 14.20 -16.97
N LYS A 72 9.83 14.66 -17.63
CA LYS A 72 10.40 14.01 -18.83
C LYS A 72 11.16 12.75 -18.46
N VAL A 73 10.96 11.69 -19.25
CA VAL A 73 11.72 10.44 -19.12
C VAL A 73 13.17 10.70 -19.52
N ARG A 74 14.10 10.42 -18.62
CA ARG A 74 15.55 10.51 -18.85
C ARG A 74 16.09 9.16 -19.33
N ARG A 75 17.13 9.16 -20.17
CA ARG A 75 17.77 7.93 -20.67
C ARG A 75 18.19 6.95 -19.57
N ALA A 76 18.71 7.45 -18.46
CA ALA A 76 19.11 6.63 -17.31
C ALA A 76 17.94 5.84 -16.70
N ASN A 77 16.70 6.29 -16.88
CA ASN A 77 15.50 5.62 -16.38
C ASN A 77 15.06 4.48 -17.31
N LEU A 78 15.30 4.61 -18.62
CA LEU A 78 14.99 3.57 -19.61
C LEU A 78 15.96 2.38 -19.52
N ALA A 79 17.20 2.62 -19.09
CA ALA A 79 18.18 1.56 -18.85
C ALA A 79 17.80 0.60 -17.70
N GLN A 80 16.79 0.95 -16.90
CA GLN A 80 16.22 0.08 -15.85
C GLN A 80 15.08 -0.81 -16.39
N MET A 81 14.74 -0.72 -17.68
CA MET A 81 13.76 -1.58 -18.34
C MET A 81 14.45 -2.79 -19.00
N PRO A 82 13.93 -4.03 -18.84
CA PRO A 82 14.58 -5.25 -19.32
C PRO A 82 14.74 -5.37 -20.85
N ASP A 83 13.98 -4.61 -21.63
CA ASP A 83 13.88 -4.75 -23.11
C ASP A 83 14.27 -3.47 -23.88
N ALA A 84 14.96 -2.51 -23.25
CA ALA A 84 15.35 -1.29 -23.94
C ALA A 84 16.56 -1.54 -24.88
N ASP A 85 16.27 -1.94 -26.12
CA ASP A 85 17.20 -1.71 -27.23
C ASP A 85 17.49 -0.21 -27.28
N LEU A 86 18.75 0.18 -27.10
CA LEU A 86 19.19 1.58 -27.02
C LEU A 86 19.71 2.06 -28.38
N PRO A 87 18.87 2.52 -29.34
CA PRO A 87 19.35 3.38 -30.40
C PRO A 87 19.51 4.81 -29.87
N THR A 88 20.40 5.55 -30.51
CA THR A 88 20.71 6.97 -30.28
C THR A 88 19.48 7.86 -30.50
N LEU A 89 18.57 7.94 -29.51
CA LEU A 89 17.39 8.80 -29.56
C LEU A 89 17.71 10.19 -28.96
N PRO A 90 17.35 11.31 -29.62
CA PRO A 90 17.54 12.65 -29.07
C PRO A 90 16.81 12.83 -27.73
N ASP A 91 17.20 13.82 -26.92
CA ASP A 91 16.62 14.21 -25.62
C ASP A 91 15.12 14.66 -25.68
N ARG A 92 14.43 14.37 -26.78
CA ARG A 92 12.98 14.56 -26.93
C ARG A 92 12.28 13.31 -26.43
N GLY A 93 12.22 13.21 -25.11
CA GLY A 93 11.71 12.05 -24.38
C GLY A 93 10.24 12.22 -24.00
N GLY A 94 9.50 11.10 -24.01
CA GLY A 94 8.14 11.05 -23.48
C GLY A 94 8.08 11.37 -21.98
N TYR A 95 6.91 11.16 -21.37
CA TYR A 95 6.67 11.60 -19.99
C TYR A 95 6.38 10.44 -19.05
N GLY A 96 6.59 10.66 -17.76
CA GLY A 96 6.38 9.67 -16.72
C GLY A 96 6.12 10.29 -15.36
N LEU A 97 5.77 9.42 -14.41
CA LEU A 97 5.57 9.76 -13.00
C LEU A 97 6.78 9.32 -12.17
N TYR A 98 7.03 10.10 -11.13
CA TYR A 98 8.13 9.91 -10.20
C TYR A 98 7.63 10.05 -8.77
N SER A 99 8.29 9.40 -7.83
CA SER A 99 8.18 9.74 -6.42
C SER A 99 8.71 11.15 -6.16
N LEU A 100 8.37 11.74 -5.01
CA LEU A 100 8.91 13.05 -4.61
C LEU A 100 10.44 13.02 -4.45
N GLY A 101 11.01 11.84 -4.20
CA GLY A 101 12.46 11.60 -4.20
C GLY A 101 13.09 11.53 -5.59
N HIS A 102 12.34 11.87 -6.65
CA HIS A 102 12.76 11.77 -8.06
C HIS A 102 13.09 10.36 -8.53
N GLU A 103 12.55 9.34 -7.84
CA GLU A 103 12.66 7.95 -8.28
C GLU A 103 11.56 7.66 -9.32
N PRO A 104 11.87 7.11 -10.50
CA PRO A 104 10.86 6.79 -11.51
C PRO A 104 9.87 5.75 -10.99
N ILE A 105 8.62 5.86 -11.44
CA ILE A 105 7.62 4.80 -11.29
C ILE A 105 7.63 4.00 -12.60
N PRO A 106 8.22 2.80 -12.66
CA PRO A 106 8.53 2.13 -13.93
C PRO A 106 7.31 1.92 -14.84
N SER A 107 6.16 1.53 -14.28
CA SER A 107 4.91 1.31 -15.04
C SER A 107 4.33 2.58 -15.68
N SER A 108 4.85 3.75 -15.32
CA SER A 108 4.38 5.05 -15.82
C SER A 108 5.19 5.60 -16.99
N LEU A 109 6.41 5.09 -17.19
CA LEU A 109 7.35 5.67 -18.15
C LEU A 109 6.89 5.41 -19.59
N SER A 110 7.06 6.40 -20.46
CA SER A 110 6.90 6.24 -21.91
C SER A 110 8.15 5.66 -22.54
N GLU A 111 7.97 4.79 -23.53
CA GLU A 111 9.04 4.25 -24.37
C GLU A 111 9.32 5.13 -25.61
N GLY A 112 8.43 6.07 -25.94
CA GLY A 112 8.51 6.90 -27.13
C GLY A 112 8.19 8.37 -26.90
N ASP A 113 8.41 9.18 -27.94
CA ASP A 113 8.00 10.58 -27.98
C ASP A 113 6.46 10.67 -28.05
N GLU A 114 5.86 11.49 -27.19
CA GLU A 114 4.42 11.63 -27.09
C GLU A 114 4.05 13.07 -26.70
N ALA A 115 2.87 13.54 -27.11
CA ALA A 115 2.36 14.83 -26.65
C ALA A 115 1.92 14.75 -25.18
N ILE A 116 2.05 15.85 -24.41
CA ILE A 116 1.69 15.90 -22.98
C ILE A 116 0.26 15.46 -22.72
N LYS A 117 -0.69 15.92 -23.54
CA LYS A 117 -2.09 15.51 -23.40
C LYS A 117 -2.26 14.00 -23.55
N THR A 118 -1.55 13.40 -24.50
CA THR A 118 -1.53 11.94 -24.71
C THR A 118 -0.91 11.22 -23.52
N ALA A 119 0.21 11.73 -23.01
CA ALA A 119 0.88 11.19 -21.83
C ALA A 119 -0.02 11.20 -20.60
N VAL A 120 -0.65 12.33 -20.30
CA VAL A 120 -1.55 12.48 -19.15
C VAL A 120 -2.74 11.52 -19.25
N HIS A 121 -3.31 11.35 -20.45
CA HIS A 121 -4.37 10.36 -20.67
C HIS A 121 -3.89 8.91 -20.46
N ARG A 122 -2.70 8.56 -20.96
CA ARG A 122 -2.08 7.24 -20.77
C ARG A 122 -1.83 6.95 -19.29
N LEU A 123 -1.50 7.97 -18.50
CA LEU A 123 -1.17 7.85 -17.08
C LEU A 123 -2.40 7.67 -16.16
N ILE A 124 -3.63 7.80 -16.66
CA ILE A 124 -4.85 7.69 -15.85
C ILE A 124 -4.87 6.42 -14.96
N PRO A 125 -4.60 5.20 -15.47
CA PRO A 125 -4.59 4.00 -14.63
C PRO A 125 -3.55 4.04 -13.51
N GLN A 126 -2.40 4.69 -13.76
CA GLN A 126 -1.35 4.86 -12.75
C GLN A 126 -1.75 5.90 -11.70
N LEU A 127 -2.43 6.99 -12.09
CA LEU A 127 -2.98 7.97 -11.15
C LEU A 127 -4.02 7.32 -10.23
N GLU A 128 -4.87 6.44 -10.76
CA GLU A 128 -5.82 5.66 -9.93
C GLU A 128 -5.12 4.71 -8.96
N THR A 129 -4.01 4.08 -9.39
CA THR A 129 -3.16 3.26 -8.53
C THR A 129 -2.58 4.07 -7.36
N LEU A 130 -2.01 5.23 -7.64
CA LEU A 130 -1.46 6.12 -6.61
C LEU A 130 -2.55 6.68 -5.69
N ARG A 131 -3.73 6.98 -6.23
CA ARG A 131 -4.88 7.44 -5.44
C ARG A 131 -5.39 6.35 -4.50
N ALA A 132 -5.43 5.09 -4.95
CA ALA A 132 -5.79 3.94 -4.12
C ALA A 132 -4.82 3.79 -2.95
N ASP A 133 -3.51 3.83 -3.21
CA ASP A 133 -2.47 3.77 -2.18
C ASP A 133 -2.56 4.95 -1.20
N LYS A 134 -2.73 6.17 -1.71
CA LYS A 134 -2.91 7.38 -0.89
C LYS A 134 -4.13 7.26 0.03
N LEU A 135 -5.25 6.76 -0.50
CA LEU A 135 -6.49 6.60 0.24
C LEU A 135 -6.33 5.57 1.38
N LEU A 136 -5.77 4.39 1.08
CA LEU A 136 -5.52 3.35 2.08
C LEU A 136 -4.44 3.75 3.10
N SER A 137 -3.46 4.55 2.73
CA SER A 137 -2.46 5.07 3.69
C SER A 137 -3.08 5.90 4.82
N LEU A 138 -4.28 6.46 4.63
CA LEU A 138 -5.00 7.17 5.68
C LEU A 138 -5.54 6.24 6.76
N SER A 139 -5.66 4.95 6.44
CA SER A 139 -5.89 3.93 7.45
C SER A 139 -4.57 3.47 8.09
N ASP A 140 -3.41 4.14 8.07
CA ASP A 140 -2.30 3.64 8.92
C ASP A 140 -2.52 3.98 10.41
N ASN A 141 -2.73 3.00 11.29
CA ASN A 141 -3.02 3.21 12.72
C ASN A 141 -2.20 2.35 13.69
N GLU A 142 -0.96 1.99 13.34
CA GLU A 142 -0.04 1.21 14.18
C GLU A 142 -0.04 1.68 15.67
N GLY A 143 -0.08 3.00 15.89
CA GLY A 143 -0.04 3.62 17.20
C GLY A 143 -1.37 3.69 17.97
N SER A 144 -2.52 3.65 17.28
CA SER A 144 -3.84 3.86 17.88
C SER A 144 -4.77 2.65 17.82
N SER A 145 -4.45 1.64 17.00
CA SER A 145 -5.26 0.44 16.87
C SER A 145 -5.48 -0.28 18.21
N GLY A 146 -6.72 -0.72 18.44
CA GLY A 146 -7.10 -1.60 19.53
C GLY A 146 -6.85 -3.09 19.27
N LEU A 147 -6.51 -3.48 18.04
CA LEU A 147 -6.17 -4.87 17.69
C LEU A 147 -4.71 -5.16 18.09
N GLY A 148 -4.45 -6.35 18.62
CA GLY A 148 -3.09 -6.86 18.83
C GLY A 148 -2.61 -7.60 17.59
N ILE A 149 -1.88 -6.93 16.69
CA ILE A 149 -1.35 -7.54 15.45
C ILE A 149 0.14 -7.26 15.32
N LYS A 150 0.87 -8.29 14.90
CA LYS A 150 2.27 -8.19 14.48
C LYS A 150 2.42 -8.77 13.09
N VAL A 151 3.13 -8.05 12.23
CA VAL A 151 3.49 -8.46 10.87
C VAL A 151 5.00 -8.47 10.75
N THR A 152 5.54 -9.62 10.36
CA THR A 152 6.97 -9.80 10.08
C THR A 152 7.14 -10.12 8.61
N LEU A 153 8.01 -9.37 7.92
CA LEU A 153 8.49 -9.71 6.59
C LEU A 153 9.85 -10.37 6.72
N ALA A 154 9.98 -11.59 6.22
CA ALA A 154 11.22 -12.34 6.20
C ALA A 154 11.67 -12.61 4.76
N LEU A 155 12.98 -12.57 4.54
CA LEU A 155 13.64 -13.19 3.41
C LEU A 155 13.84 -14.66 3.79
N VAL A 156 13.46 -15.58 2.90
CA VAL A 156 13.59 -17.03 3.07
C VAL A 156 14.73 -17.57 2.22
N GLU A 157 14.94 -16.99 1.04
CA GLU A 157 16.11 -17.25 0.19
C GLU A 157 16.66 -15.92 -0.37
N PRO A 158 17.99 -15.77 -0.53
CA PRO A 158 19.03 -16.79 -0.32
C PRO A 158 19.36 -17.08 1.16
N GLU A 159 19.02 -16.17 2.07
CA GLU A 159 19.28 -16.32 3.50
C GLU A 159 17.98 -16.09 4.29
N ASN A 160 17.73 -16.96 5.28
CA ASN A 160 16.57 -16.84 6.15
C ASN A 160 16.81 -15.76 7.21
N ARG A 161 16.26 -14.56 7.01
CA ARG A 161 16.40 -13.43 7.93
C ARG A 161 15.15 -12.56 7.98
N ILE A 162 14.91 -11.93 9.13
CA ILE A 162 13.84 -10.93 9.27
C ILE A 162 14.30 -9.63 8.59
N LEU A 163 13.50 -9.15 7.65
CA LEU A 163 13.75 -7.87 6.97
C LEU A 163 13.10 -6.72 7.73
N LEU A 164 11.81 -6.86 8.04
CA LEU A 164 11.00 -5.81 8.65
C LEU A 164 10.03 -6.42 9.65
N GLU A 165 9.73 -5.64 10.70
CA GLU A 165 8.70 -5.98 11.67
C GLU A 165 7.87 -4.74 12.00
N LYS A 166 6.55 -4.90 11.95
CA LYS A 166 5.58 -3.88 12.33
C LYS A 166 4.58 -4.49 13.30
N GLN A 167 4.20 -3.74 14.32
CA GLN A 167 3.25 -4.25 15.32
C GLN A 167 2.50 -3.12 16.01
N THR A 168 1.23 -3.38 16.32
CA THR A 168 0.40 -2.44 17.06
C THR A 168 0.86 -2.32 18.52
N ARG A 169 0.50 -1.22 19.20
CA ARG A 169 0.81 -1.05 20.63
C ARG A 169 0.26 -2.20 21.50
N ARG A 170 -0.89 -2.77 21.13
CA ARG A 170 -1.52 -3.88 21.86
C ARG A 170 -0.71 -5.17 21.76
N ALA A 171 -0.15 -5.47 20.59
CA ALA A 171 0.73 -6.63 20.41
C ALA A 171 2.02 -6.55 21.26
N LYS A 172 2.59 -5.35 21.41
CA LYS A 172 3.77 -5.12 22.28
C LYS A 172 3.49 -5.43 23.75
N SER A 173 2.28 -5.12 24.22
CA SER A 173 1.89 -5.38 25.61
C SER A 173 1.68 -6.87 25.88
N SER A 174 1.24 -7.64 24.88
CA SER A 174 0.99 -9.08 25.00
C SER A 174 2.23 -9.95 24.76
N SER A 175 3.21 -9.48 23.99
CA SER A 175 4.45 -10.23 23.72
C SER A 175 5.38 -10.32 24.95
N SER A 176 5.17 -9.47 25.97
CA SER A 176 5.88 -9.54 27.25
C SER A 176 5.60 -10.82 28.05
N ALA A 177 4.62 -11.65 27.65
CA ALA A 177 4.27 -12.89 28.36
C ALA A 177 4.87 -14.17 27.76
N ALA A 178 5.50 -14.11 26.57
CA ALA A 178 6.11 -15.29 25.96
C ALA A 178 7.16 -14.94 24.90
N VAL A 179 8.45 -14.93 25.26
CA VAL A 179 9.53 -15.28 24.32
C VAL A 179 10.63 -16.03 25.06
N VAL A 180 10.59 -17.35 24.91
CA VAL A 180 11.76 -18.24 24.92
C VAL A 180 12.70 -17.78 23.80
N SER A 181 13.99 -17.65 24.12
CA SER A 181 15.09 -17.37 23.21
C SER A 181 14.95 -18.07 21.85
N SER A 182 14.91 -17.27 20.78
CA SER A 182 15.53 -17.65 19.52
C SER A 182 16.32 -16.45 19.02
N THR A 183 17.62 -16.67 18.83
CA THR A 183 18.56 -15.78 18.16
C THR A 183 18.08 -15.56 16.73
N ILE A 184 17.29 -14.51 16.51
CA ILE A 184 16.99 -13.99 15.18
C ILE A 184 17.40 -12.52 15.21
N ASP A 185 18.30 -12.18 14.29
CA ASP A 185 18.93 -10.86 14.21
C ASP A 185 17.92 -9.72 14.30
N ARG A 186 18.30 -8.70 15.06
CA ARG A 186 17.52 -7.48 15.24
C ARG A 186 17.16 -6.89 13.86
N PRO A 187 15.91 -6.46 13.64
CA PRO A 187 15.54 -5.79 12.40
C PRO A 187 16.42 -4.55 12.18
N VAL A 188 16.79 -4.30 10.93
CA VAL A 188 17.67 -3.16 10.55
C VAL A 188 17.04 -1.86 11.03
N GLU A 189 17.70 -1.22 11.99
CA GLU A 189 17.32 0.10 12.50
C GLU A 189 17.59 1.16 11.43
N SER A 190 16.52 1.84 11.02
CA SER A 190 16.52 3.08 10.23
C SER A 190 16.99 2.97 8.77
N GLY A 191 16.04 2.78 7.85
CA GLY A 191 16.23 2.87 6.41
C GLY A 191 15.23 2.00 5.64
N ILE A 192 15.10 2.23 4.32
CA ILE A 192 14.38 1.31 3.44
C ILE A 192 15.28 0.09 3.20
N VAL A 193 14.84 -1.09 3.61
CA VAL A 193 15.62 -2.33 3.49
C VAL A 193 15.74 -2.73 2.01
N ALA A 194 16.96 -3.02 1.56
CA ALA A 194 17.22 -3.55 0.23
C ALA A 194 17.02 -5.07 0.20
N VAL A 195 16.33 -5.56 -0.82
CA VAL A 195 16.02 -6.97 -1.04
C VAL A 195 16.48 -7.36 -2.44
N PRO A 196 17.33 -8.39 -2.60
CA PRO A 196 17.84 -8.78 -3.90
C PRO A 196 16.70 -9.29 -4.80
N ALA A 197 16.75 -8.87 -6.07
CA ALA A 197 15.93 -9.36 -7.15
C ALA A 197 15.96 -10.89 -7.19
N GLY A 198 14.79 -11.52 -7.34
CA GLY A 198 14.67 -12.97 -7.31
C GLY A 198 14.76 -13.63 -5.93
N GLY A 199 15.08 -12.86 -4.87
CA GLY A 199 14.96 -13.32 -3.49
C GLY A 199 13.53 -13.75 -3.17
N ARG A 200 13.37 -14.64 -2.19
CA ARG A 200 12.07 -15.19 -1.80
C ARG A 200 11.65 -14.64 -0.46
N ILE A 201 10.48 -14.00 -0.41
CA ILE A 201 9.96 -13.37 0.80
C ILE A 201 8.71 -14.09 1.33
N GLN A 202 8.48 -13.95 2.64
CA GLN A 202 7.32 -14.46 3.35
C GLN A 202 6.85 -13.43 4.39
N TYR A 203 5.54 -13.23 4.48
CA TYR A 203 4.89 -12.46 5.54
C TYR A 203 4.38 -13.41 6.61
N ARG A 204 4.57 -13.04 7.88
CA ARG A 204 4.00 -13.74 9.04
C ARG A 204 3.09 -12.77 9.78
N LEU A 205 1.81 -13.10 9.85
CA LEU A 205 0.78 -12.32 10.49
C LEU A 205 0.41 -13.02 11.80
N GLN A 206 0.63 -12.37 12.94
CA GLN A 206 0.38 -12.93 14.27
C GLN A 206 -0.75 -12.19 14.95
N ASN A 207 -1.72 -12.93 15.47
CA ASN A 207 -2.86 -12.38 16.18
C ASN A 207 -2.66 -12.49 17.70
N PHE A 208 -2.38 -11.36 18.34
CA PHE A 208 -2.29 -11.21 19.79
C PHE A 208 -3.61 -10.72 20.42
N SER A 209 -4.68 -10.61 19.63
CA SER A 209 -6.01 -10.31 20.13
C SER A 209 -6.68 -11.56 20.72
N ASN A 210 -7.80 -11.35 21.39
CA ASN A 210 -8.63 -12.41 21.98
C ASN A 210 -9.79 -12.88 21.07
N ARG A 211 -9.80 -12.45 19.81
CA ARG A 211 -10.82 -12.83 18.80
C ARG A 211 -10.15 -13.11 17.45
N PRO A 212 -10.76 -13.94 16.59
CA PRO A 212 -10.29 -14.14 15.22
C PRO A 212 -10.17 -12.81 14.47
N VAL A 213 -9.16 -12.69 13.62
CA VAL A 213 -8.88 -11.49 12.82
C VAL A 213 -8.86 -11.83 11.34
N TYR A 214 -9.63 -11.07 10.57
CA TYR A 214 -9.66 -11.12 9.11
C TYR A 214 -8.62 -10.16 8.54
N PHE A 215 -8.12 -10.44 7.34
CA PHE A 215 -7.07 -9.61 6.74
C PHE A 215 -7.23 -9.47 5.21
N ILE A 216 -6.68 -8.38 4.69
CA ILE A 216 -6.44 -8.12 3.27
C ILE A 216 -4.99 -7.66 3.13
N LEU A 217 -4.34 -8.10 2.06
CA LEU A 217 -3.04 -7.59 1.63
C LEU A 217 -3.23 -6.81 0.34
N PHE A 218 -2.90 -5.52 0.39
CA PHE A 218 -2.86 -4.61 -0.75
C PHE A 218 -1.45 -3.99 -0.83
N GLY A 219 -0.94 -3.71 -2.01
CA GLY A 219 0.38 -3.11 -2.13
C GLY A 219 0.68 -2.55 -3.51
N LEU A 220 1.88 -2.00 -3.64
CA LEU A 220 2.50 -1.60 -4.90
C LEU A 220 3.74 -2.48 -5.12
N ASP A 221 3.85 -3.13 -6.27
CA ASP A 221 5.07 -3.84 -6.65
C ASP A 221 6.21 -2.87 -7.01
N SER A 222 7.42 -3.38 -7.27
CA SER A 222 8.58 -2.54 -7.61
C SER A 222 8.44 -1.77 -8.92
N SER A 223 7.48 -2.13 -9.78
CA SER A 223 7.15 -1.36 -10.98
C SER A 223 6.13 -0.26 -10.72
N GLY A 224 5.56 -0.20 -9.51
CA GLY A 224 4.53 0.76 -9.13
C GLY A 224 3.11 0.32 -9.49
N ARG A 225 2.89 -0.95 -9.86
CA ARG A 225 1.54 -1.47 -10.11
C ARG A 225 0.89 -1.90 -8.81
N ALA A 226 -0.41 -1.67 -8.69
CA ALA A 226 -1.18 -2.18 -7.57
C ALA A 226 -1.26 -3.71 -7.61
N ILE A 227 -1.05 -4.34 -6.46
CA ILE A 227 -1.16 -5.78 -6.26
C ILE A 227 -2.02 -6.08 -5.03
N ALA A 228 -2.68 -7.23 -5.03
CA ALA A 228 -3.31 -7.78 -3.84
C ALA A 228 -3.13 -9.30 -3.77
N PHE A 229 -3.20 -9.84 -2.55
CA PHE A 229 -3.23 -11.28 -2.38
C PHE A 229 -4.65 -11.81 -2.65
N ASN A 230 -4.76 -12.74 -3.60
CA ASN A 230 -6.04 -13.27 -4.01
C ASN A 230 -6.58 -14.27 -2.98
N LEU A 231 -7.52 -13.82 -2.15
CA LEU A 231 -8.20 -14.62 -1.14
C LEU A 231 -9.54 -15.19 -1.60
N VAL A 232 -9.97 -14.92 -2.85
CA VAL A 232 -11.31 -15.22 -3.35
C VAL A 232 -11.60 -16.71 -3.31
N SER A 233 -10.72 -17.54 -3.87
CA SER A 233 -10.97 -18.99 -3.98
C SER A 233 -11.04 -19.68 -2.64
N LEU A 234 -10.14 -19.32 -1.71
CA LEU A 234 -10.17 -19.87 -0.35
C LEU A 234 -11.44 -19.46 0.39
N ASN A 235 -11.83 -18.19 0.32
CA ASN A 235 -13.04 -17.72 0.99
C ASN A 235 -14.31 -18.25 0.33
N ALA A 236 -14.33 -18.47 -0.99
CA ALA A 236 -15.47 -19.10 -1.66
C ALA A 236 -15.73 -20.52 -1.15
N SER A 237 -14.66 -21.30 -0.90
CA SER A 237 -14.80 -22.63 -0.30
C SER A 237 -15.25 -22.57 1.17
N LEU A 238 -14.69 -21.65 1.96
CA LEU A 238 -15.03 -21.52 3.38
C LEU A 238 -16.44 -20.95 3.60
N THR A 239 -16.90 -20.01 2.78
CA THR A 239 -18.23 -19.38 2.90
C THR A 239 -19.36 -20.36 2.63
N GLN A 240 -19.15 -21.40 1.80
CA GLN A 240 -20.10 -22.52 1.67
C GLN A 240 -20.36 -23.24 2.99
N THR A 241 -19.40 -23.18 3.91
CA THR A 241 -19.49 -23.72 5.28
C THR A 241 -19.80 -22.65 6.34
N GLY A 242 -20.13 -21.42 5.92
CA GLY A 242 -20.36 -20.28 6.82
C GLY A 242 -19.10 -19.75 7.50
N GLN A 243 -17.91 -20.06 6.98
CA GLN A 243 -16.62 -19.63 7.52
C GLN A 243 -15.93 -18.64 6.60
N HIS A 244 -15.02 -17.85 7.16
CA HIS A 244 -14.14 -16.93 6.44
C HIS A 244 -12.71 -17.16 6.91
N LEU A 245 -11.74 -16.99 6.00
CA LEU A 245 -10.34 -17.14 6.36
C LEU A 245 -9.96 -16.09 7.41
N SER A 246 -9.49 -16.54 8.57
CA SER A 246 -9.11 -15.68 9.69
C SER A 246 -7.89 -16.24 10.42
N ILE A 247 -7.31 -15.40 11.26
CA ILE A 247 -6.21 -15.76 12.15
C ILE A 247 -6.79 -15.87 13.57
N ASP A 248 -6.86 -17.07 14.11
CA ASP A 248 -7.38 -17.29 15.46
C ASP A 248 -6.50 -16.64 16.55
N PRO A 249 -7.05 -16.38 17.76
CA PRO A 249 -6.28 -15.85 18.88
C PRO A 249 -5.01 -16.66 19.16
N GLY A 250 -3.86 -15.97 19.27
CA GLY A 250 -2.55 -16.57 19.51
C GLY A 250 -1.94 -17.30 18.30
N GLN A 251 -2.64 -17.38 17.16
CA GLN A 251 -2.14 -18.07 15.97
C GLN A 251 -1.30 -17.14 15.08
N THR A 252 -0.50 -17.78 14.22
CA THR A 252 0.29 -17.14 13.18
C THR A 252 -0.08 -17.70 11.81
N LEU A 253 -0.38 -16.82 10.86
CA LEU A 253 -0.58 -17.15 9.46
C LEU A 253 0.65 -16.76 8.64
N MET A 254 1.10 -17.64 7.75
CA MET A 254 2.20 -17.37 6.81
C MET A 254 1.67 -17.14 5.41
N LEU A 255 2.16 -16.11 4.74
CA LEU A 255 1.83 -15.75 3.36
C LEU A 255 3.11 -15.62 2.51
N PRO A 256 3.18 -16.28 1.34
CA PRO A 256 2.22 -17.28 0.88
C PRO A 256 2.18 -18.49 1.82
N PHE A 257 1.14 -19.32 1.66
CA PHE A 257 0.90 -20.48 2.50
C PHE A 257 2.13 -21.41 2.56
N PRO A 258 2.31 -22.20 3.64
CA PRO A 258 3.61 -22.68 4.15
C PRO A 258 4.53 -23.46 3.19
N SER A 259 4.07 -23.84 2.01
CA SER A 259 4.83 -24.55 0.97
C SER A 259 5.32 -23.65 -0.18
N GLU A 260 5.02 -22.37 -0.15
CA GLU A 260 5.40 -21.41 -1.19
C GLU A 260 6.17 -20.23 -0.61
N SER A 261 6.84 -19.47 -1.48
CA SER A 261 7.44 -18.18 -1.18
C SER A 261 7.27 -17.24 -2.37
N TRP A 262 7.18 -15.94 -2.10
CA TRP A 262 7.03 -14.96 -3.19
C TRP A 262 8.38 -14.53 -3.71
N LYS A 263 8.57 -14.69 -5.02
CA LYS A 263 9.75 -14.18 -5.71
C LYS A 263 9.64 -12.67 -5.84
N VAL A 264 10.64 -11.96 -5.35
CA VAL A 264 10.78 -10.51 -5.52
C VAL A 264 11.03 -10.21 -6.99
N SER A 265 10.32 -9.19 -7.49
CA SER A 265 10.42 -8.72 -8.88
C SER A 265 11.87 -8.46 -9.27
N PRO A 266 12.26 -8.77 -10.53
CA PRO A 266 13.58 -8.43 -11.04
C PRO A 266 13.78 -6.92 -11.22
N LEU A 267 12.68 -6.16 -11.36
CA LEU A 267 12.74 -4.71 -11.52
C LEU A 267 13.14 -4.07 -10.20
N SER A 268 14.19 -3.26 -10.25
CA SER A 268 14.58 -2.40 -9.13
C SER A 268 13.51 -1.35 -8.87
N GLY A 269 13.19 -1.11 -7.60
CA GLY A 269 12.19 -0.11 -7.23
C GLY A 269 11.62 -0.32 -5.84
N LEU A 270 10.87 0.68 -5.37
CA LEU A 270 10.16 0.61 -4.10
C LEU A 270 8.95 -0.32 -4.18
N THR A 271 8.88 -1.25 -3.23
CA THR A 271 7.69 -2.08 -3.00
C THR A 271 7.07 -1.69 -1.67
N LYS A 272 5.75 -1.50 -1.67
CA LYS A 272 4.96 -1.22 -0.48
C LYS A 272 3.92 -2.31 -0.31
N THR A 273 3.71 -2.76 0.92
CA THR A 273 2.62 -3.68 1.25
C THR A 273 1.92 -3.20 2.51
N GLN A 274 0.62 -3.09 2.43
CA GLN A 274 -0.28 -2.76 3.51
C GLN A 274 -1.04 -4.02 3.91
N ILE A 275 -0.89 -4.42 5.16
CA ILE A 275 -1.70 -5.48 5.77
C ILE A 275 -2.81 -4.80 6.54
N ILE A 276 -4.04 -4.95 6.06
CA ILE A 276 -5.24 -4.41 6.69
C ILE A 276 -5.93 -5.55 7.41
N CYS A 277 -6.17 -5.39 8.72
CA CYS A 277 -6.79 -6.37 9.59
C CYS A 277 -8.08 -5.81 10.20
N SER A 278 -9.07 -6.67 10.42
CA SER A 278 -10.37 -6.30 11.01
C SER A 278 -10.95 -7.45 11.85
N TYR A 279 -11.77 -7.12 12.85
CA TYR A 279 -12.62 -8.11 13.53
C TYR A 279 -13.84 -8.52 12.72
N SER A 280 -14.13 -7.84 11.60
CA SER A 280 -15.20 -8.20 10.67
C SER A 280 -14.62 -8.66 9.32
N PRO A 281 -15.27 -9.61 8.63
CA PRO A 281 -14.84 -10.04 7.29
C PRO A 281 -14.92 -8.90 6.26
N PHE A 282 -14.09 -8.99 5.22
CA PHE A 282 -14.02 -8.04 4.11
C PHE A 282 -14.93 -8.45 2.94
N GLU A 283 -16.24 -8.56 3.19
CA GLU A 283 -17.21 -9.11 2.22
C GLU A 283 -17.26 -8.30 0.92
N THR A 284 -17.36 -6.97 1.01
CA THR A 284 -17.45 -6.09 -0.16
C THR A 284 -16.15 -6.15 -0.97
N THR A 285 -15.01 -6.18 -0.27
CA THR A 285 -13.69 -6.30 -0.90
C THR A 285 -13.53 -7.64 -1.62
N LEU A 286 -13.90 -8.74 -0.99
CA LEU A 286 -13.81 -10.07 -1.59
C LEU A 286 -14.70 -10.20 -2.83
N ALA A 287 -15.91 -9.62 -2.80
CA ALA A 287 -16.78 -9.54 -3.96
C ALA A 287 -16.11 -8.74 -5.10
N ALA A 288 -15.59 -7.55 -4.81
CA ALA A 288 -14.91 -6.72 -5.81
C ALA A 288 -13.64 -7.39 -6.38
N LEU A 289 -12.88 -8.11 -5.56
CA LEU A 289 -11.73 -8.91 -6.02
C LEU A 289 -12.18 -10.05 -6.94
N SER A 290 -13.30 -10.70 -6.65
CA SER A 290 -13.82 -11.81 -7.46
C SER A 290 -14.27 -11.38 -8.86
N GLU A 291 -14.73 -10.13 -9.00
CA GLU A 291 -15.14 -9.54 -10.28
C GLU A 291 -13.96 -9.02 -11.10
N THR A 292 -12.87 -8.62 -10.45
CA THR A 292 -11.75 -7.92 -11.09
C THR A 292 -10.55 -8.79 -11.38
N LEU A 293 -10.32 -9.85 -10.59
CA LEU A 293 -9.16 -10.70 -10.75
C LEU A 293 -9.38 -11.75 -11.87
N PRO A 294 -8.44 -11.88 -12.82
CA PRO A 294 -8.59 -12.79 -13.95
C PRO A 294 -8.37 -14.25 -13.56
N SER A 295 -7.57 -14.51 -12.52
CA SER A 295 -7.20 -15.86 -12.09
C SER A 295 -7.70 -16.14 -10.68
N LYS A 296 -8.12 -17.37 -10.43
CA LYS A 296 -8.50 -17.89 -9.11
C LYS A 296 -7.33 -18.49 -8.33
N THR A 297 -6.09 -18.30 -8.79
CA THR A 297 -4.88 -18.76 -8.10
C THR A 297 -4.61 -17.97 -6.82
N LEU A 298 -4.13 -18.67 -5.80
CA LEU A 298 -3.83 -18.14 -4.47
C LEU A 298 -2.45 -17.47 -4.43
N ASN A 299 -2.30 -16.37 -5.16
CA ASN A 299 -1.04 -15.65 -5.29
C ASN A 299 -1.26 -14.12 -5.25
N LEU A 300 -0.16 -13.37 -5.24
CA LEU A 300 -0.20 -11.93 -5.51
C LEU A 300 -0.57 -11.71 -6.98
N GLN A 301 -1.57 -10.86 -7.22
CA GLN A 301 -2.03 -10.52 -8.57
C GLN A 301 -2.07 -9.01 -8.74
N VAL A 302 -1.77 -8.55 -9.97
CA VAL A 302 -1.92 -7.15 -10.36
C VAL A 302 -3.40 -6.80 -10.42
N LEU A 303 -3.76 -5.67 -9.82
CA LEU A 303 -5.14 -5.19 -9.73
C LEU A 303 -5.49 -4.29 -10.93
N PRO A 304 -6.50 -4.65 -11.74
CA PRO A 304 -6.95 -3.78 -12.84
C PRO A 304 -7.69 -2.53 -12.38
N LYS A 305 -8.40 -2.60 -11.25
CA LYS A 305 -9.22 -1.51 -10.68
C LYS A 305 -8.85 -1.22 -9.22
N PRO A 306 -7.63 -0.74 -8.95
CA PRO A 306 -7.10 -0.66 -7.59
C PRO A 306 -7.87 0.29 -6.68
N LEU A 307 -8.39 1.40 -7.23
CA LEU A 307 -9.18 2.34 -6.44
C LEU A 307 -10.50 1.75 -5.96
N THR A 308 -11.19 0.98 -6.80
CA THR A 308 -12.42 0.28 -6.41
C THR A 308 -12.17 -0.67 -5.25
N ILE A 309 -11.05 -1.41 -5.28
CA ILE A 309 -10.64 -2.30 -4.20
C ILE A 309 -10.32 -1.51 -2.92
N ALA A 310 -9.56 -0.42 -3.02
CA ALA A 310 -9.25 0.45 -1.89
C ALA A 310 -10.52 1.02 -1.22
N GLN A 311 -11.49 1.46 -2.01
CA GLN A 311 -12.78 1.94 -1.52
C GLN A 311 -13.60 0.83 -0.87
N ALA A 312 -13.61 -0.37 -1.45
CA ALA A 312 -14.29 -1.53 -0.87
C ALA A 312 -13.70 -1.94 0.50
N ILE A 313 -12.36 -1.90 0.64
CA ILE A 313 -11.67 -2.14 1.91
C ILE A 313 -12.15 -1.14 2.97
N LEU A 314 -12.13 0.16 2.65
CA LEU A 314 -12.55 1.19 3.60
C LEU A 314 -14.06 1.12 3.90
N GLU A 315 -14.88 0.68 2.94
CA GLU A 315 -16.31 0.47 3.16
C GLU A 315 -16.58 -0.69 4.12
N ASP A 316 -15.86 -1.81 4.00
CA ASP A 316 -15.96 -2.92 4.95
C ASP A 316 -15.56 -2.48 6.37
N LEU A 317 -14.46 -1.71 6.50
CA LEU A 317 -14.04 -1.15 7.80
C LEU A 317 -15.05 -0.15 8.37
N HIS A 318 -15.64 0.69 7.52
CA HIS A 318 -16.67 1.64 7.92
C HIS A 318 -17.94 0.93 8.39
N ARG A 319 -18.39 -0.09 7.65
CA ARG A 319 -19.56 -0.90 8.03
C ARG A 319 -19.35 -1.59 9.37
N ALA A 320 -18.16 -2.16 9.60
CA ALA A 320 -17.81 -2.75 10.88
C ALA A 320 -17.88 -1.74 12.04
N SER A 321 -17.62 -0.46 11.75
CA SER A 321 -17.59 0.65 12.72
C SER A 321 -18.94 1.30 12.97
N LEU A 322 -19.98 0.99 12.18
CA LEU A 322 -21.31 1.61 12.33
C LEU A 322 -21.88 1.50 13.75
N PRO A 323 -21.79 0.36 14.46
CA PRO A 323 -22.34 0.24 15.82
C PRO A 323 -21.80 1.27 16.83
N THR A 324 -20.61 1.85 16.57
CA THR A 324 -19.96 2.83 17.46
C THR A 324 -20.00 4.25 16.88
N THR A 325 -20.25 4.40 15.58
CA THR A 325 -20.10 5.69 14.88
C THR A 325 -21.41 6.29 14.38
N GLN A 326 -22.49 5.49 14.30
CA GLN A 326 -23.76 5.93 13.72
C GLN A 326 -24.37 7.14 14.45
N ASP A 327 -24.27 7.17 15.78
CA ASP A 327 -24.85 8.24 16.61
C ASP A 327 -23.98 9.51 16.68
N LEU A 328 -22.79 9.51 16.05
CA LEU A 328 -21.87 10.65 16.08
C LEU A 328 -22.23 11.77 15.08
N GLY A 329 -23.31 11.62 14.31
CA GLY A 329 -23.78 12.65 13.38
C GLY A 329 -22.77 13.02 12.30
N LEU A 330 -21.89 12.07 11.93
CA LEU A 330 -20.79 12.32 11.03
C LEU A 330 -21.26 12.54 9.57
N PRO A 331 -20.57 13.39 8.79
CA PRO A 331 -20.87 13.60 7.38
C PRO A 331 -20.88 12.29 6.58
N LYS A 332 -21.73 12.21 5.54
CA LYS A 332 -21.85 10.99 4.71
C LYS A 332 -20.68 10.78 3.73
N ASP A 333 -19.94 11.83 3.44
CA ASP A 333 -18.78 11.86 2.55
C ASP A 333 -17.49 11.36 3.22
N ILE A 334 -17.57 10.84 4.46
CA ILE A 334 -16.45 10.22 5.16
C ILE A 334 -16.71 8.74 5.49
N PHE A 335 -15.64 7.96 5.53
CA PHE A 335 -15.56 6.72 6.26
C PHE A 335 -15.23 7.03 7.72
N ALA A 336 -16.12 6.65 8.62
CA ALA A 336 -15.91 6.68 10.06
C ALA A 336 -15.40 5.31 10.52
N LEU A 337 -14.17 5.24 11.02
CA LEU A 337 -13.53 3.99 11.42
C LEU A 337 -13.23 3.97 12.93
N ASP A 338 -13.82 3.02 13.67
CA ASP A 338 -13.51 2.79 15.08
C ASP A 338 -12.13 2.10 15.20
N VAL A 339 -11.18 2.75 15.86
CA VAL A 339 -9.80 2.23 15.97
C VAL A 339 -9.72 0.92 16.74
N ASN A 340 -10.75 0.53 17.48
CA ASN A 340 -10.81 -0.74 18.21
C ASN A 340 -11.17 -1.93 17.31
N LEU A 341 -11.54 -1.70 16.05
CA LEU A 341 -12.05 -2.74 15.15
C LEU A 341 -11.10 -3.10 14.01
N TRP A 342 -10.05 -2.30 13.79
CA TRP A 342 -9.13 -2.53 12.67
C TRP A 342 -7.68 -2.12 12.96
N ALA A 343 -6.76 -2.70 12.21
CA ALA A 343 -5.35 -2.33 12.18
C ALA A 343 -4.84 -2.28 10.73
N THR A 344 -4.08 -1.27 10.35
CA THR A 344 -3.29 -1.30 9.10
C THR A 344 -1.83 -1.10 9.45
N LEU A 345 -1.00 -1.98 8.90
CA LEU A 345 0.44 -1.95 9.05
C LEU A 345 1.07 -1.92 7.65
N SER A 346 1.80 -0.85 7.37
CA SER A 346 2.51 -0.64 6.11
C SER A 346 3.99 -1.04 6.24
N LEU A 347 4.44 -1.91 5.34
CA LEU A 347 5.83 -2.36 5.19
C LEU A 347 6.37 -1.89 3.83
N MET A 348 7.60 -1.40 3.80
CA MET A 348 8.25 -0.89 2.60
C MET A 348 9.67 -1.42 2.48
N TYR A 349 10.02 -1.93 1.31
CA TYR A 349 11.37 -2.38 0.98
C TYR A 349 11.72 -1.97 -0.45
N ARG A 350 13.01 -2.03 -0.80
CA ARG A 350 13.51 -1.73 -2.13
C ARG A 350 13.98 -3.02 -2.78
N ALA A 351 13.39 -3.39 -3.91
CA ALA A 351 13.97 -4.41 -4.77
C ALA A 351 15.22 -3.81 -5.43
N VAL A 352 16.34 -4.53 -5.39
CA VAL A 352 17.60 -4.16 -6.03
C VAL A 352 18.07 -5.29 -6.92
N GLU A 353 18.65 -4.98 -8.07
CA GLU A 353 19.30 -5.98 -8.91
C GLU A 353 20.32 -6.80 -8.10
N SER A 354 20.35 -8.12 -8.33
CA SER A 354 21.42 -8.93 -7.78
C SER A 354 22.70 -8.55 -8.52
N ASN A 355 23.65 -7.92 -7.85
CA ASN A 355 25.01 -7.82 -8.37
C ASN A 355 25.53 -9.25 -8.51
N GLY A 356 25.43 -9.81 -9.72
CA GLY A 356 26.26 -10.94 -10.08
C GLY A 356 27.69 -10.46 -9.96
N GLU A 357 28.45 -11.05 -9.04
CA GLU A 357 29.89 -11.01 -9.11
C GLU A 357 30.28 -11.41 -10.54
N SER A 358 30.70 -10.42 -11.31
CA SER A 358 31.45 -10.65 -12.53
C SER A 358 32.79 -11.20 -12.06
N GLY A 359 32.81 -12.51 -11.83
CA GLY A 359 34.04 -13.26 -11.62
C GLY A 359 34.93 -13.02 -12.83
N MET A 360 35.92 -12.16 -12.65
CA MET A 360 37.12 -12.17 -13.46
C MET A 360 37.71 -13.59 -13.40
N GLY A 361 37.70 -14.26 -14.55
CA GLY A 361 38.48 -15.46 -14.84
C GLY A 361 38.97 -15.33 -16.26
#